data_AF-A0A327M023-F1
#
_entry.id   AF-A0A327M023-F1
#
_cell.length_a   1.000
_cell.length_b   1.000
_cell.length_c   1.000
_cell.angle_alpha   90.00
_cell.angle_beta   90.00
_cell.angle_gamma   90.00
#
_symmetry.space_group_name_H-M   'P 1'
#
loop_
_entity.id
_entity.type
_entity.pdbx_description
1 polymer ?
#
loop_
_entity_poly.entity_id
_entity_poly.type
_entity_poly.pdbx_seq_one_letter_code
_entity_poly.pdbx_strand_id
1 'polypeptide(L)'
;MIDPVQCRMARGALGWSLQDLADRAAVGVATVARFETEASRPTRTTLLRLRRTFEEAGLIFIEQNGGGPGVRLRSSQRPGGEG
;
A
#
# COMPACT_ATOMS: atom_id res chain seq x y z
N MET A 1 2.97 -10.30 2.02
CA MET A 1 1.56 -9.84 2.05
C MET A 1 1.56 -8.47 2.70
N ILE A 2 0.63 -7.55 2.41
CA ILE A 2 0.69 -6.21 3.03
C ILE A 2 0.16 -6.25 4.46
N ASP A 3 0.82 -5.53 5.36
CA ASP A 3 0.37 -5.34 6.74
C ASP A 3 -0.50 -4.09 6.90
N PRO A 4 -1.37 -4.02 7.93
CA PRO A 4 -2.20 -2.84 8.24
C PRO A 4 -1.40 -1.54 8.29
N VAL A 5 -0.23 -1.57 8.94
CA VAL A 5 0.65 -0.40 9.03
C VAL A 5 1.22 0.02 7.67
N GLN A 6 1.58 -0.94 6.80
CA GLN A 6 2.05 -0.63 5.45
C GLN A 6 0.93 -0.08 4.56
N CYS A 7 -0.31 -0.53 4.76
CA CYS A 7 -1.48 0.03 4.08
C CYS A 7 -1.65 1.51 4.41
N ARG A 8 -1.58 1.87 5.71
CA ARG A 8 -1.65 3.26 6.16
C ARG A 8 -0.49 4.10 5.61
N MET A 9 0.74 3.58 5.68
CA MET A 9 1.92 4.25 5.13
C MET A 9 1.81 4.46 3.62
N ALA A 10 1.36 3.45 2.88
CA ALA A 10 1.19 3.52 1.42
C ALA A 10 0.15 4.58 1.02
N ARG A 11 -1.00 4.62 1.70
CA ARG A 11 -1.98 5.68 1.47
C ARG A 11 -1.41 7.06 1.78
N GLY A 12 -0.73 7.21 2.92
CA GLY A 12 -0.10 8.47 3.29
C GLY A 12 0.92 8.95 2.25
N ALA A 13 1.76 8.03 1.75
CA ALA A 13 2.76 8.32 0.72
C ALA A 13 2.14 8.79 -0.61
N LEU A 14 0.94 8.31 -0.94
CA LEU A 14 0.21 8.67 -2.16
C LEU A 14 -0.83 9.79 -1.96
N GLY A 15 -1.00 10.28 -0.73
CA GLY A 15 -2.05 11.23 -0.39
C GLY A 15 -3.48 10.69 -0.57
N TRP A 16 -3.67 9.37 -0.52
CA TRP A 16 -4.97 8.74 -0.76
C TRP A 16 -5.83 8.68 0.50
N SER A 17 -7.11 9.05 0.35
CA SER A 17 -8.14 8.77 1.35
C SER A 17 -8.48 7.26 1.41
N LEU A 18 -9.29 6.85 2.39
CA LEU A 18 -9.86 5.49 2.42
C LEU A 18 -10.72 5.20 1.18
N GLN A 19 -11.49 6.20 0.73
CA GLN A 19 -12.33 6.13 -0.46
C GLN A 19 -11.48 5.95 -1.72
N ASP A 20 -10.41 6.73 -1.85
CA ASP A 20 -9.48 6.64 -2.98
C ASP A 20 -8.90 5.24 -3.18
N LEU A 21 -8.47 4.60 -2.09
CA LEU A 21 -7.95 3.25 -2.13
C LEU A 21 -9.04 2.22 -2.43
N ALA A 22 -10.21 2.39 -1.81
CA ALA A 22 -11.35 1.50 -2.02
C ALA A 22 -11.76 1.46 -3.49
N ASP A 23 -11.89 2.62 -4.12
CA ASP A 23 -12.28 2.76 -5.53
C ASP A 23 -11.21 2.17 -6.46
N ARG A 24 -9.94 2.51 -6.24
CA ARG A 24 -8.82 2.02 -7.07
C ARG A 24 -8.57 0.52 -6.95
N ALA A 25 -8.77 -0.05 -5.76
CA ALA A 25 -8.65 -1.50 -5.55
C ALA A 25 -9.97 -2.24 -5.84
N ALA A 26 -11.06 -1.52 -6.11
CA ALA A 26 -12.43 -2.01 -6.25
C ALA A 26 -12.86 -2.92 -5.08
N VAL A 27 -12.63 -2.44 -3.86
CA VAL A 27 -13.02 -3.06 -2.59
C VAL A 27 -13.92 -2.10 -1.80
N GLY A 28 -14.67 -2.59 -0.81
CA GLY A 28 -15.49 -1.70 0.01
C GLY A 28 -14.66 -0.84 0.97
N VAL A 29 -15.01 0.44 1.13
CA VAL A 29 -14.34 1.40 2.05
C VAL A 29 -14.28 0.87 3.48
N ALA A 30 -15.37 0.25 3.96
CA ALA A 30 -15.41 -0.37 5.29
C ALA A 30 -14.42 -1.54 5.43
N THR A 31 -14.09 -2.24 4.33
CA THR A 31 -13.06 -3.30 4.33
C THR A 31 -11.68 -2.69 4.52
N VAL A 32 -11.39 -1.58 3.82
CA VAL A 32 -10.12 -0.85 4.00
C VAL A 32 -10.00 -0.33 5.42
N ALA A 33 -11.04 0.34 5.93
CA ALA A 33 -11.03 0.89 7.28
C ALA A 33 -10.79 -0.18 8.35
N ARG A 34 -11.52 -1.30 8.29
CA ARG A 34 -11.36 -2.42 9.24
C ARG A 34 -10.01 -3.11 9.14
N PHE A 35 -9.46 -3.17 7.93
CA PHE A 35 -8.11 -3.71 7.74
C PHE A 35 -7.07 -2.81 8.41
N GLU A 36 -7.15 -1.49 8.20
CA GLU A 36 -6.19 -0.54 8.75
C GLU A 36 -6.30 -0.35 10.26
N THR A 37 -7.49 -0.53 10.85
CA THR A 37 -7.70 -0.52 12.30
C THR A 37 -7.53 -1.89 12.94
N GLU A 38 -7.16 -2.91 12.16
CA GLU A 38 -6.97 -4.29 12.62
C GLU A 38 -8.24 -4.93 13.19
N ALA A 39 -9.41 -4.32 12.97
CA ALA A 39 -10.71 -4.81 13.41
C ALA A 39 -11.13 -6.10 12.68
N SER A 40 -10.60 -6.36 11.48
CA SER A 40 -10.80 -7.61 10.75
C SER A 40 -9.69 -7.85 9.74
N ARG A 41 -9.35 -9.12 9.48
CA ARG A 41 -8.42 -9.51 8.42
C ARG A 41 -9.20 -9.78 7.12
N PRO A 42 -8.98 -9.01 6.04
CA PRO A 42 -9.58 -9.29 4.75
C PRO A 42 -9.10 -10.63 4.18
N THR A 43 -9.84 -11.12 3.17
CA THR A 43 -9.41 -12.31 2.43
C THR A 43 -8.05 -12.10 1.77
N ARG A 44 -7.34 -13.20 1.50
CA ARG A 44 -6.08 -13.17 0.74
C ARG A 44 -6.22 -12.44 -0.60
N THR A 45 -7.33 -12.65 -1.30
CA THR A 45 -7.62 -12.00 -2.58
C THR A 45 -7.74 -10.47 -2.42
N THR A 46 -8.44 -10.01 -1.38
CA THR A 46 -8.54 -8.58 -1.06
C THR A 46 -7.18 -7.97 -0.77
N LEU A 47 -6.35 -8.64 0.04
CA LEU A 47 -5.00 -8.15 0.36
C LEU A 47 -4.08 -8.08 -0.87
N LEU A 48 -4.21 -9.03 -1.79
CA LEU A 48 -3.48 -9.00 -3.06
C LEU A 48 -3.92 -7.83 -3.96
N ARG A 49 -5.23 -7.53 -4.01
CA ARG A 49 -5.76 -6.39 -4.76
C ARG A 49 -5.22 -5.07 -4.20
N LEU A 50 -5.34 -4.86 -2.89
CA LEU A 50 -4.79 -3.68 -2.22
C LEU A 50 -3.29 -3.51 -2.51
N ARG A 51 -2.50 -4.58 -2.35
CA ARG A 51 -1.07 -4.57 -2.65
C ARG A 51 -0.77 -4.13 -4.08
N ARG A 52 -1.43 -4.76 -5.06
CA ARG A 52 -1.22 -4.49 -6.48
C ARG A 52 -1.56 -3.05 -6.83
N THR A 53 -2.68 -2.53 -6.34
CA THR A 53 -3.10 -1.14 -6.57
C THR A 53 -2.03 -0.14 -6.13
N PHE A 54 -1.39 -0.38 -4.98
CA PHE A 54 -0.27 0.45 -4.53
C PHE A 54 1.00 0.26 -5.37
N GLU A 55 1.33 -0.97 -5.75
CA GLU A 55 2.50 -1.27 -6.59
C GLU A 55 2.38 -0.68 -8.00
N GLU A 56 1.17 -0.66 -8.57
CA GLU A 56 0.80 -0.02 -9.84
C GLU A 56 0.89 1.51 -9.73
N ALA A 57 0.56 2.08 -8.57
CA ALA A 57 0.77 3.49 -8.26
C ALA A 57 2.23 3.85 -7.96
N GLY A 58 3.16 2.91 -8.13
CA GLY A 58 4.59 3.15 -8.03
C GLY A 58 5.18 2.94 -6.63
N LEU A 59 4.48 2.29 -5.72
CA LEU A 59 5.06 1.88 -4.44
C LEU A 59 5.74 0.51 -4.51
N ILE A 60 6.66 0.28 -3.58
CA ILE A 60 7.31 -1.00 -3.33
C ILE A 60 7.18 -1.29 -1.83
N PHE A 61 6.65 -2.47 -1.49
CA PHE A 61 6.57 -2.94 -0.11
C PHE A 61 7.88 -3.60 0.31
N ILE A 62 8.36 -3.23 1.50
CA ILE A 62 9.56 -3.77 2.10
C ILE A 62 9.13 -4.73 3.21
N GLU A 63 9.55 -5.99 3.09
CA GLU A 63 9.26 -7.01 4.11
C GLU A 63 10.06 -6.76 5.38
N GLN A 64 9.53 -7.26 6.50
CA GLN A 64 10.09 -7.10 7.82
C GLN A 64 11.32 -8.01 8.01
N ASN A 65 12.45 -7.66 7.40
CA ASN A 65 13.72 -8.40 7.52
C ASN A 65 14.58 -7.86 8.68
N GLY A 66 13.96 -7.61 9.84
CA GLY A 66 14.63 -7.06 11.05
C GLY A 66 14.54 -5.55 11.23
N GLY A 67 14.19 -4.78 10.19
CA GLY A 67 14.06 -3.31 10.24
C GLY A 67 12.64 -2.76 10.42
N GLY A 68 11.65 -3.63 10.66
CA GLY A 68 10.23 -3.24 10.61
C GLY A 68 9.65 -3.26 9.19
N PRO A 69 8.32 -3.19 9.05
CA PRO A 69 7.65 -3.19 7.75
C PRO A 69 7.67 -1.78 7.15
N GLY A 70 7.90 -1.65 5.84
CA GLY A 70 8.03 -0.34 5.20
C GLY A 70 7.44 -0.26 3.80
N VAL A 71 7.36 0.96 3.27
CA VAL A 71 7.01 1.25 1.87
C VAL A 71 8.00 2.28 1.33
N ARG A 72 8.30 2.20 0.03
CA ARG A 72 9.10 3.21 -0.67
C ARG A 72 8.53 3.48 -2.05
N LEU A 73 8.78 4.67 -2.59
CA LEU A 73 8.51 4.95 -3.99
C LEU A 73 9.51 4.17 -4.87
N ARG A 74 9.01 3.67 -5.99
CA ARG A 74 9.86 3.14 -7.07
C ARG A 74 10.70 4.30 -7.55
N SER A 75 12.02 4.13 -7.51
CA SER A 75 12.93 5.14 -8.05
C SER A 75 12.62 5.31 -9.54
N SER A 76 12.24 6.52 -9.92
CA SER A 76 12.27 6.96 -11.31
C SER A 76 13.73 7.24 -11.66
N GLN A 77 14.58 6.22 -11.77
CA GLN A 77 15.89 6.41 -12.37
C GLN A 77 15.62 6.85 -13.82
N ARG A 78 15.61 8.17 -14.07
CA ARG A 78 16.10 8.65 -15.37
C ARG A 78 17.60 8.35 -15.33
N PRO A 79 18.15 7.59 -16.28
CA PRO A 79 19.59 7.43 -16.34
C PRO A 79 20.19 8.80 -16.65
N GLY A 80 21.09 9.29 -15.79
CA GLY A 80 21.91 10.48 -16.07
C GLY A 80 21.44 11.77 -15.40
N GLY A 81 22.23 12.19 -14.42
CA GLY A 81 22.25 13.54 -13.87
C GLY A 81 23.61 13.74 -13.21
N GLU A 82 24.68 13.62 -13.99
CA GLU A 82 26.00 14.12 -13.61
C GLU A 82 25.93 15.65 -13.52
N GLY A 83 26.46 16.19 -12.43
CA GLY A 83 26.75 17.58 -12.20
C GLY A 83 27.93 17.67 -11.26
#